data_AF-A0A178WF54-F1
#
_entry.id   AF-A0A178WF54-F1
#
_cell.length_a   1.000
_cell.length_b   1.000
_cell.length_c   1.000
_cell.angle_alpha   90.00
_cell.angle_beta   90.00
_cell.angle_gamma   90.00
#
_symmetry.space_group_name_H-M   'P 1'
#
loop_
_entity.id
_entity.type
_entity.pdbx_description
1 polymer ?
#
loop_
_entity_poly.entity_id
_entity_poly.type
_entity_poly.pdbx_seq_one_letter_code
_entity_poly.pdbx_strand_id
1 'polypeptide(L)'
;MDYSLAAVKMLCSQLRDAKPTPSQNAASLGGVLFQRAWLQGVLVPFSGGGGDNCLVLDDGTGLLELGLTNDFALRQWKSGMYVMVVGVYQVRTGQIPLLKVNLKTLGL
;
A
#
# COMPACT_ATOMS: atom_id res chain seq x y z
N MET A 1 -2.28 -5.99 13.89
CA MET A 1 -1.12 -5.23 13.37
C MET A 1 -0.25 -4.91 14.56
N ASP A 2 1.04 -5.22 14.47
CA ASP A 2 2.04 -4.86 15.45
C ASP A 2 2.56 -3.45 15.14
N TYR A 3 2.23 -2.50 16.01
CA TYR A 3 2.63 -1.10 15.87
C TYR A 3 4.06 -0.82 16.34
N SER A 4 4.72 -1.80 16.96
CA SER A 4 6.16 -1.72 17.25
C SER A 4 7.01 -1.82 15.98
N LEU A 5 6.46 -2.42 14.91
CA LEU A 5 7.09 -2.49 13.60
C LEU A 5 6.90 -1.18 12.82
N ALA A 6 7.99 -0.73 12.18
CA ALA A 6 8.03 0.50 11.42
C ALA A 6 7.08 0.46 10.21
N ALA A 7 6.52 1.62 9.88
CA ALA A 7 5.96 1.87 8.55
C ALA A 7 7.12 2.30 7.65
N VAL A 8 7.64 1.37 6.85
CA VAL A 8 8.85 1.60 6.07
C VAL A 8 8.51 2.46 4.85
N LYS A 9 9.20 3.59 4.67
CA LYS A 9 9.11 4.38 3.45
C LYS A 9 9.85 3.66 2.33
N MET A 10 9.18 3.39 1.22
CA MET A 10 9.75 2.63 0.12
C MET A 10 9.05 2.90 -1.20
N LEU A 11 9.67 2.41 -2.27
CA LEU A 11 9.14 2.45 -3.64
C LEU A 11 8.34 1.18 -3.96
N CYS A 12 7.44 1.24 -4.95
CA CYS A 12 6.69 0.09 -5.45
C CYS A 12 7.63 -1.02 -5.93
N SER A 13 8.73 -0.67 -6.59
CA SER A 13 9.75 -1.63 -7.01
C SER A 13 10.37 -2.39 -5.84
N GLN A 14 10.68 -1.68 -4.76
CA GLN A 14 11.24 -2.26 -3.53
C GLN A 14 10.20 -3.12 -2.78
N LEU A 15 8.93 -2.71 -2.78
CA LEU A 15 7.85 -3.46 -2.16
C LEU A 15 7.63 -4.81 -2.86
N ARG A 16 7.77 -4.86 -4.19
CA ARG A 16 7.68 -6.09 -4.98
C ARG A 16 8.79 -7.09 -4.66
N ASP A 17 9.98 -6.58 -4.34
CA ASP A 17 11.13 -7.42 -3.99
C ASP A 17 11.13 -7.87 -2.52
N ALA A 18 10.15 -7.40 -1.73
CA ALA A 18 10.01 -7.76 -0.32
C ALA A 18 9.53 -9.22 -0.18
N LYS A 19 10.19 -9.96 0.72
CA LYS A 19 9.90 -11.38 0.94
C LYS A 19 8.92 -11.57 2.10
N PRO A 20 7.80 -12.29 1.91
CA PRO A 20 6.89 -12.62 3.01
C PRO A 20 7.60 -13.43 4.08
N THR A 21 7.25 -13.20 5.35
CA THR A 21 7.73 -14.02 6.47
C THR A 21 6.61 -14.96 6.96
N PRO A 22 6.92 -16.25 7.22
CA PRO A 22 5.89 -17.25 7.56
C PRO A 22 5.17 -17.02 8.90
N SER A 23 5.79 -16.29 9.83
CA SER A 23 5.38 -16.32 11.25
C SER A 23 4.60 -15.10 11.73
N GLN A 24 4.54 -14.00 10.97
CA GLN A 24 4.09 -12.71 11.53
C GLN A 24 3.24 -11.81 10.62
N ASN A 25 2.68 -12.33 9.51
CA ASN A 25 1.99 -11.48 8.51
C ASN A 25 2.83 -10.23 8.17
N ALA A 26 4.14 -10.43 8.04
CA ALA A 26 5.13 -9.38 7.82
C ALA A 26 5.90 -9.69 6.54
N ALA A 27 6.61 -8.70 6.03
CA ALA A 27 7.53 -8.82 4.93
C ALA A 27 8.91 -8.33 5.37
N SER A 28 9.93 -8.77 4.63
CA SER A 28 11.31 -8.35 4.84
C SER A 28 11.89 -7.75 3.58
N LEU A 29 12.59 -6.63 3.71
CA LEU A 29 13.37 -6.01 2.64
C LEU A 29 14.73 -5.58 3.21
N GLY A 30 15.82 -6.09 2.64
CA GLY A 30 17.17 -5.73 3.08
C GLY A 30 17.44 -5.99 4.57
N GLY A 31 16.81 -7.01 5.15
CA GLY A 31 16.94 -7.34 6.58
C GLY A 31 15.98 -6.57 7.51
N VAL A 32 15.22 -5.61 7.00
CA VAL A 32 14.21 -4.87 7.78
C VAL A 32 12.88 -5.62 7.73
N LEU A 33 12.34 -5.96 8.90
CA LEU A 33 10.99 -6.52 9.03
C LEU A 33 9.95 -5.40 9.10
N PHE A 34 8.87 -5.54 8.33
CA PHE A 34 7.78 -4.57 8.32
C PHE A 34 6.44 -5.24 8.07
N GLN A 35 5.38 -4.64 8.61
CA GLN A 35 3.98 -4.96 8.26
C GLN A 35 3.32 -3.82 7.50
N ARG A 36 3.83 -2.59 7.71
CA ARG A 36 3.31 -1.37 7.11
C ARG A 36 4.30 -0.81 6.13
N ALA A 37 3.79 -0.31 5.02
CA ALA A 37 4.57 0.47 4.07
C ALA A 37 4.01 1.90 3.98
N TRP A 38 4.92 2.84 3.75
CA TRP A 38 4.64 4.22 3.43
C TRP A 38 5.09 4.47 1.99
N LEU A 39 4.14 4.76 1.11
CA LEU A 39 4.41 5.12 -0.29
C LEU A 39 3.83 6.51 -0.63
N GLN A 40 4.38 7.12 -1.67
CA GLN A 40 3.91 8.38 -2.23
C GLN A 40 3.94 8.30 -3.75
N GLY A 41 2.94 8.88 -4.42
CA GLY A 41 2.82 8.77 -5.87
C GLY A 41 1.55 9.43 -6.39
N VAL A 42 1.30 9.29 -7.69
CA VAL A 42 0.14 9.82 -8.39
C VAL A 42 -0.93 8.75 -8.52
N LEU A 43 -2.18 9.11 -8.27
CA LEU A 43 -3.30 8.22 -8.56
C LEU A 43 -3.54 8.12 -10.07
N VAL A 44 -3.61 6.90 -10.58
CA VAL A 44 -3.83 6.60 -11.99
C VAL A 44 -5.10 5.76 -12.18
N PRO A 45 -5.80 5.90 -13.32
CA PRO A 45 -6.96 5.07 -13.60
C PRO A 45 -6.51 3.63 -13.86
N PHE A 46 -7.25 2.65 -13.35
CA PHE A 46 -6.94 1.24 -13.56
C PHE A 46 -8.19 0.44 -13.95
N SER A 47 -8.16 -0.09 -15.18
CA SER A 47 -9.29 -0.84 -15.77
C SER A 47 -9.15 -2.36 -15.61
N GLY A 48 -8.13 -2.85 -14.89
CA GLY A 48 -7.79 -4.28 -14.82
C GLY A 48 -8.23 -5.03 -13.56
N GLY A 49 -8.87 -4.36 -12.60
CA GLY A 49 -9.33 -4.93 -11.33
C GLY A 49 -10.86 -4.98 -11.29
N GLY A 50 -11.45 -6.08 -10.80
CA GLY A 50 -12.87 -6.44 -10.89
C GLY A 50 -13.90 -5.54 -10.18
N GLY A 51 -13.75 -4.21 -10.22
CA GLY A 51 -14.76 -3.25 -9.78
C GLY A 51 -14.35 -1.81 -10.12
N ASP A 52 -15.36 -0.97 -10.37
CA ASP A 52 -15.26 0.41 -10.89
C ASP A 52 -14.49 1.41 -10.00
N ASN A 53 -13.91 0.99 -8.88
CA ASN A 53 -13.24 1.84 -7.89
C ASN A 53 -11.84 1.34 -7.50
N CYS A 54 -11.16 0.59 -8.38
CA CYS A 54 -9.78 0.17 -8.14
C CYS A 54 -8.85 1.40 -8.21
N LEU A 55 -8.43 1.91 -7.05
CA LEU A 55 -7.44 2.98 -6.97
C LEU A 55 -6.04 2.40 -7.09
N VAL A 56 -5.26 2.92 -8.03
CA VAL A 56 -3.85 2.56 -8.20
C VAL A 56 -2.96 3.77 -8.01
N LEU A 57 -1.86 3.57 -7.29
CA LEU A 57 -0.81 4.54 -7.07
C LEU A 57 0.39 4.18 -7.95
N ASP A 58 0.86 5.16 -8.72
CA ASP A 58 2.10 5.10 -9.50
C ASP A 58 3.13 6.02 -8.87
N ASP A 59 4.26 5.46 -8.45
CA ASP A 59 5.39 6.21 -7.87
C ASP A 59 6.56 6.41 -8.85
N GLY A 60 6.37 6.05 -10.12
CA GLY A 60 7.39 6.07 -11.17
C GLY A 60 8.24 4.80 -11.23
N THR A 61 8.06 3.86 -10.30
CA THR A 61 8.82 2.59 -10.25
C THR A 61 7.94 1.34 -10.35
N GLY A 62 6.63 1.53 -10.25
CA GLY A 62 5.64 0.48 -10.40
C GLY A 62 4.27 0.93 -9.92
N LEU A 63 3.31 0.03 -10.08
CA LEU A 63 1.92 0.23 -9.67
C LEU A 63 1.66 -0.46 -8.32
N LEU A 64 0.79 0.17 -7.52
CA LEU A 64 0.32 -0.36 -6.26
C LEU A 64 -1.20 -0.19 -6.15
N GLU A 65 -1.92 -1.27 -5.88
CA GLU A 65 -3.35 -1.22 -5.61
C GLU A 65 -3.60 -0.70 -4.19
N LEU A 66 -4.53 0.24 -4.05
CA LEU A 66 -4.94 0.78 -2.76
C LEU A 66 -6.29 0.20 -2.34
N GLY A 67 -6.27 -0.63 -1.30
CA GLY A 67 -7.48 -1.08 -0.61
C GLY A 67 -7.91 -0.04 0.42
N LEU A 68 -8.88 0.81 0.05
CA LEU A 68 -9.42 1.83 0.97
C LEU A 68 -10.43 1.20 1.94
N THR A 69 -10.42 1.67 3.18
CA THR A 69 -11.38 1.26 4.23
C THR A 69 -12.09 2.49 4.81
N ASN A 70 -13.33 2.29 5.27
CA ASN A 70 -14.12 3.27 6.03
C ASN A 70 -14.20 4.65 5.37
N ASP A 71 -13.93 5.72 6.13
CA ASP A 71 -14.01 7.12 5.75
C ASP A 71 -13.18 7.48 4.51
N PHE A 72 -12.14 6.71 4.19
CA PHE A 72 -11.34 6.94 2.98
C PHE A 72 -12.08 6.52 1.72
N ALA A 73 -12.94 5.49 1.77
CA ALA A 73 -13.77 5.11 0.63
C ALA A 73 -14.81 6.20 0.28
N LEU A 74 -15.19 7.03 1.26
CA LEU A 74 -16.13 8.14 1.08
C LEU A 74 -15.48 9.40 0.50
N ARG A 75 -14.14 9.48 0.47
CA ARG A 75 -13.43 10.63 -0.09
C ARG A 75 -13.46 10.60 -1.62
N GLN A 76 -13.52 11.78 -2.23
CA GLN A 76 -13.39 11.92 -3.68
C GLN A 76 -11.93 11.82 -4.09
N TRP A 77 -11.49 10.60 -4.42
CA TRP A 77 -10.20 10.40 -5.06
C TRP A 77 -10.30 10.58 -6.56
N LYS A 78 -9.34 11.30 -7.14
CA LYS A 78 -9.30 11.57 -8.57
C LYS A 78 -7.94 11.17 -9.14
N SER A 79 -7.97 10.68 -10.37
CA SER A 79 -6.75 10.52 -11.16
C SER A 79 -5.97 11.83 -11.21
N GLY A 80 -4.65 11.75 -11.15
CA GLY A 80 -3.73 12.89 -11.13
C GLY A 80 -3.44 13.46 -9.73
N MET A 81 -4.15 13.03 -8.68
CA MET A 81 -3.82 13.45 -7.32
C MET A 81 -2.49 12.84 -6.86
N TYR A 82 -1.57 13.68 -6.38
CA TYR A 82 -0.39 13.23 -5.66
C TYR A 82 -0.74 12.95 -4.21
N VAL A 83 -0.54 11.72 -3.75
CA VAL A 83 -0.96 11.26 -2.42
C VAL A 83 0.18 10.58 -1.68
N MET A 84 0.08 10.62 -0.36
CA MET A 84 0.94 9.87 0.55
C MET A 84 0.06 8.91 1.34
N VAL A 85 0.41 7.63 1.34
CA VAL A 85 -0.38 6.57 1.97
C VAL A 85 0.49 5.73 2.89
N VAL A 86 -0.10 5.36 4.04
CA VAL A 86 0.45 4.37 4.95
C VAL A 86 -0.59 3.26 5.13
N GLY A 87 -0.17 2.01 5.00
CA GLY A 87 -1.09 0.88 5.07
C GLY A 87 -0.41 -0.45 5.32
N VAL A 88 -1.22 -1.49 5.54
CA VAL A 88 -0.73 -2.87 5.65
C VAL A 88 -0.35 -3.36 4.27
N TYR A 89 0.87 -3.87 4.13
CA TYR A 89 1.25 -4.56 2.91
C TYR A 89 0.63 -5.96 2.88
N GLN A 90 -0.10 -6.29 1.82
CA GLN A 90 -0.63 -7.63 1.58
C GLN A 90 0.06 -8.25 0.37
N VAL A 91 0.85 -9.29 0.63
CA VAL A 91 1.55 -10.04 -0.41
C VAL A 91 0.53 -10.79 -1.27
N ARG A 92 0.59 -10.55 -2.59
CA ARG A 92 -0.22 -11.22 -3.62
C ARG A 92 0.73 -11.74 -4.70
N THR A 93 0.71 -13.04 -4.95
CA THR A 93 1.58 -13.65 -5.98
C THR A 93 1.01 -13.39 -7.37
N GLY A 94 1.83 -12.88 -8.30
CA GLY A 94 1.47 -12.71 -9.71
C GLY A 94 0.47 -11.58 -10.00
N GLN A 95 0.20 -10.71 -9.03
CA GLN A 95 -0.71 -9.57 -9.15
C GLN A 95 -0.01 -8.28 -8.72
N ILE A 96 -0.62 -7.13 -9.04
CA ILE A 96 -0.18 -5.84 -8.50
C ILE A 96 -0.22 -5.93 -6.97
N PRO A 97 0.83 -5.44 -6.26
CA PRO A 97 0.85 -5.48 -4.80
C PRO A 97 -0.32 -4.68 -4.23
N LEU A 98 -0.90 -5.14 -3.11
CA LEU A 98 -2.01 -4.45 -2.45
C LEU A 98 -1.53 -3.80 -1.15
N LEU A 99 -1.85 -2.52 -0.99
CA LEU A 99 -1.73 -1.82 0.28
C LEU A 99 -3.13 -1.53 0.84
N LYS A 100 -3.46 -2.15 1.99
CA LYS A 100 -4.69 -1.81 2.71
C LYS A 100 -4.45 -0.56 3.54
N VAL A 101 -5.00 0.56 3.08
CA VAL A 101 -4.85 1.86 3.74
C VAL A 101 -5.64 1.81 5.05
N ASN A 102 -4.91 1.97 6.15
CA ASN A 102 -5.45 1.99 7.50
C ASN A 102 -4.84 3.19 8.22
N LEU A 103 -5.63 4.23 8.45
CA LEU A 103 -5.37 5.17 9.53
C LEU A 103 -6.45 4.94 10.59
N LYS A 104 -6.11 4.27 11.69
CA LYS A 104 -6.68 4.71 12.96
C LYS A 104 -6.01 6.05 13.22
N THR A 105 -6.80 7.09 13.41
CA THR A 105 -6.36 8.39 13.91
C THR A 105 -5.26 8.14 14.93
N LEU A 106 -4.04 8.64 14.68
CA LEU A 106 -3.16 8.95 15.79
C LEU A 106 -3.95 10.00 16.57
N GLY A 107 -4.61 9.58 17.64
CA GLY A 107 -5.08 10.52 18.64
C GLY A 107 -3.85 11.30 19.08
N LEU A 108 -3.80 12.56 18.65
CA LEU A 108 -3.10 13.58 19.40
C LEU A 108 -3.88 13.79 20.72
#